data_AF-A0A7V6R3Q4-F1
#
_entry.id   AF-A0A7V6R3Q4-F1
#
_cell.length_a   1.000
_cell.length_b   1.000
_cell.length_c   1.000
_cell.angle_alpha   90.00
_cell.angle_beta   90.00
_cell.angle_gamma   90.00
#
_symmetry.space_group_name_H-M   'P 1'
#
loop_
_entity.id
_entity.type
_entity.pdbx_description
1 polymer ?
#
loop_
_entity_poly.entity_id
_entity_poly.type
_entity_poly.pdbx_seq_one_letter_code
_entity_poly.pdbx_strand_id
1 'polypeptide(L)'
;TTIEGHFQLCKFCKLTSEQKKFVDAFIKCRGNIKEVEKELGISYPTVKNKLEDVAAALGYKRQPESEEPSKKKQILDKLNSGEISVDEAIELLSE
;
A
#
# COMPACT_ATOMS: atom_id res chain seq x y z
N THR A 1 38.81 -26.75 -4.52
CA THR A 1 37.46 -27.31 -4.75
C THR A 1 36.57 -26.20 -5.23
N THR A 2 36.10 -26.26 -6.47
CA THR A 2 35.22 -25.24 -7.05
C THR A 2 33.80 -25.79 -7.02
N ILE A 3 32.86 -25.01 -6.49
CA ILE A 3 31.45 -25.36 -6.44
C ILE A 3 30.77 -24.65 -7.61
N GLU A 4 30.20 -25.42 -8.53
CA GLU A 4 29.48 -24.91 -9.71
C GLU A 4 28.03 -25.42 -9.69
N GLY A 5 27.07 -24.53 -9.96
CA GLY A 5 25.65 -24.83 -9.96
C GLY A 5 24.79 -23.61 -10.29
N HIS A 6 23.57 -23.85 -10.79
CA HIS A 6 22.60 -22.78 -11.03
C HIS A 6 21.88 -22.44 -9.72
N PHE A 7 22.34 -21.37 -9.07
CA PHE A 7 21.69 -20.87 -7.85
C PHE A 7 20.61 -19.86 -8.23
N GLN A 8 19.36 -20.18 -7.94
CA GLN A 8 18.28 -19.20 -7.95
C GLN A 8 18.03 -18.71 -6.52
N LEU A 9 18.19 -17.41 -6.32
CA LEU A 9 17.81 -16.77 -5.06
C LEU A 9 16.31 -16.95 -4.83
N CYS A 10 15.95 -17.42 -3.63
CA CYS A 10 14.54 -17.61 -3.29
C CYS A 10 13.78 -16.28 -3.35
N LYS A 11 12.49 -16.32 -3.70
CA LYS A 11 11.65 -15.12 -3.89
C LYS A 11 11.61 -14.20 -2.65
N PHE A 12 11.71 -14.77 -1.45
CA PHE A 12 11.70 -14.05 -0.17
C PHE A 12 13.10 -13.69 0.34
N CYS A 13 14.16 -14.22 -0.29
CA CYS A 13 15.54 -13.99 0.12
C CYS A 13 15.97 -12.53 -0.08
N LYS A 14 15.36 -11.85 -1.07
CA LYS A 14 15.53 -10.42 -1.35
C LYS A 14 14.86 -9.48 -0.35
N LEU A 15 14.03 -9.99 0.57
CA LEU A 15 13.37 -9.15 1.57
C LEU A 15 14.37 -8.65 2.61
N THR A 16 14.22 -7.39 3.02
CA THR A 16 14.96 -6.81 4.14
C THR A 16 14.56 -7.47 5.45
N SER A 17 15.37 -7.31 6.51
CA SER A 17 15.05 -7.83 7.84
C SER A 17 13.73 -7.25 8.37
N GLU A 18 13.43 -5.98 8.08
CA GLU A 18 12.16 -5.36 8.47
C GLU A 18 10.96 -5.93 7.72
N GLN A 19 11.10 -6.15 6.41
CA GLN A 19 10.07 -6.77 5.58
C GLN A 19 9.79 -8.20 6.04
N LYS A 20 10.82 -8.98 6.41
CA LYS A 20 10.66 -10.32 6.97
C LYS A 20 9.91 -10.31 8.30
N LYS A 21 10.24 -9.40 9.21
CA LYS A 21 9.52 -9.21 10.49
C LYS A 21 8.05 -8.86 10.26
N PHE A 22 7.78 -7.97 9.30
CA PHE A 22 6.41 -7.63 8.95
C PHE A 22 5.63 -8.83 8.42
N VAL A 23 6.21 -9.62 7.50
CA VAL A 23 5.57 -10.83 6.96
C VAL A 23 5.27 -11.85 8.06
N ASP A 24 6.21 -12.06 8.99
CA ASP A 24 6.00 -12.96 10.13
C ASP A 24 4.81 -12.52 11.00
N ALA A 25 4.77 -11.26 11.39
CA ALA A 25 3.65 -10.68 12.14
C ALA A 25 2.33 -10.74 11.35
N PHE A 26 2.36 -10.45 10.05
CA PHE A 26 1.19 -10.49 9.19
C PHE A 26 0.58 -11.90 9.11
N ILE A 27 1.42 -12.93 8.97
CA ILE A 27 0.98 -14.33 8.95
C ILE A 27 0.50 -14.78 10.33
N LYS A 28 1.18 -14.39 11.41
CA LYS A 28 0.74 -14.62 12.81
C LYS A 28 -0.68 -14.08 13.05
N CYS A 29 -0.96 -12.88 12.52
CA CYS A 29 -2.28 -12.26 12.58
C CYS A 29 -3.26 -12.75 11.50
N ARG A 30 -2.91 -13.77 10.71
CA ARG A 30 -3.72 -14.33 9.62
C ARG A 30 -4.20 -13.29 8.59
N GLY A 31 -3.38 -12.26 8.36
CA GLY A 31 -3.69 -11.14 7.47
C GLY A 31 -4.72 -10.14 8.02
N ASN A 32 -5.13 -10.24 9.29
CA ASN A 32 -6.03 -9.25 9.89
C ASN A 32 -5.28 -7.95 10.20
N ILE A 33 -5.50 -6.92 9.39
CA ILE A 33 -4.80 -5.63 9.48
C ILE A 33 -4.96 -4.97 10.86
N LYS A 34 -6.12 -5.09 11.50
CA LYS A 34 -6.35 -4.51 12.84
C LYS A 34 -5.51 -5.19 13.91
N GLU A 35 -5.33 -6.50 13.79
CA GLU A 35 -4.50 -7.26 14.73
C GLU A 35 -3.02 -7.00 14.47
N VAL A 36 -2.61 -6.82 13.21
CA VAL A 36 -1.23 -6.42 12.86
C VAL A 36 -0.89 -5.02 13.39
N GLU A 37 -1.83 -4.08 13.30
CA GLU A 37 -1.69 -2.74 13.90
C GLU A 37 -1.45 -2.82 15.41
N LYS A 38 -2.20 -3.66 16.13
CA LYS A 38 -1.99 -3.89 17.57
C LYS A 38 -0.67 -4.60 17.87
N GLU A 39 -0.33 -5.64 17.11
CA GLU A 39 0.89 -6.44 17.30
C GLU A 39 2.15 -5.60 17.09
N LEU A 40 2.15 -4.72 16.08
CA LEU A 40 3.30 -3.89 15.71
C LEU A 40 3.26 -2.50 16.37
N GLY A 41 2.15 -2.10 17.00
CA GLY A 41 2.00 -0.79 17.63
C GLY A 41 2.03 0.38 16.65
N ILE A 42 1.57 0.18 15.41
CA ILE A 42 1.61 1.18 14.33
C ILE A 42 0.23 1.41 13.75
N SER A 43 -0.01 2.63 13.25
CA SER A 43 -1.29 2.99 12.67
C SER A 43 -1.65 2.16 11.43
N TYR A 44 -2.95 1.97 11.18
CA TYR A 44 -3.47 1.31 9.97
C TYR A 44 -2.81 1.76 8.65
N PRO A 45 -2.62 3.07 8.36
CA PRO A 45 -1.92 3.52 7.14
C PRO A 45 -0.49 2.98 7.06
N THR A 46 0.20 2.87 8.20
CA THR A 46 1.57 2.36 8.26
C THR A 46 1.62 0.86 7.96
N VAL A 47 0.65 0.07 8.48
CA VAL A 47 0.53 -1.36 8.15
C VAL A 47 0.30 -1.54 6.66
N LYS A 48 -0.60 -0.75 6.06
CA LYS A 48 -0.86 -0.78 4.62
C LYS A 48 0.39 -0.44 3.81
N ASN A 49 1.10 0.63 4.17
CA ASN A 49 2.35 1.01 3.49
C ASN A 49 3.42 -0.09 3.57
N LYS A 50 3.56 -0.77 4.72
CA LYS A 50 4.49 -1.91 4.86
C LYS A 50 4.06 -3.11 4.02
N LEU A 51 2.76 -3.37 3.89
CA LEU A 51 2.25 -4.42 3.00
C LEU A 51 2.59 -4.13 1.54
N GLU A 52 2.41 -2.88 1.11
CA GLU A 52 2.79 -2.45 -0.25
C GLU A 52 4.29 -2.57 -0.50
N ASP A 53 5.10 -2.15 0.46
CA ASP A 53 6.56 -2.25 0.38
C ASP A 53 7.01 -3.70 0.19
N VAL A 54 6.46 -4.63 0.98
CA VAL A 54 6.72 -6.07 0.83
C VAL A 54 6.21 -6.60 -0.51
N ALA A 55 5.00 -6.22 -0.93
CA ALA A 55 4.42 -6.64 -2.20
C ALA A 55 5.30 -6.18 -3.39
N ALA A 56 5.74 -4.92 -3.38
CA ALA A 56 6.66 -4.35 -4.35
C ALA A 56 8.01 -5.09 -4.35
N ALA A 57 8.58 -5.36 -3.17
CA ALA A 57 9.82 -6.12 -3.03
C ALA A 57 9.68 -7.54 -3.61
N LEU A 58 8.51 -8.18 -3.46
CA LEU A 58 8.20 -9.48 -4.04
C LEU A 58 7.92 -9.45 -5.55
N GLY A 59 7.81 -8.27 -6.16
CA GLY A 59 7.53 -8.08 -7.58
C GLY A 59 6.05 -7.94 -7.92
N TYR A 60 5.19 -7.86 -6.91
CA TYR A 60 3.76 -7.54 -7.05
C TYR A 60 3.59 -6.03 -7.02
N LYS A 61 4.24 -5.31 -7.94
CA LYS A 61 3.94 -3.90 -8.13
C LYS A 61 2.46 -3.83 -8.48
N ARG A 62 1.68 -3.17 -7.64
CA ARG A 62 0.46 -2.52 -8.10
C ARG A 62 0.89 -1.73 -9.34
N GLN A 63 0.25 -1.95 -10.49
CA GLN A 63 0.05 -0.81 -11.37
C GLN A 63 -0.46 0.30 -10.45
N PRO A 64 -0.04 1.57 -10.59
CA PRO A 64 -0.82 2.60 -9.95
C PRO A 64 -2.26 2.31 -10.39
N GLU A 65 -3.06 1.74 -9.49
CA GLU A 65 -4.34 2.32 -9.20
C GLU A 65 -3.94 3.77 -9.14
N SER A 66 -4.19 4.48 -10.25
CA SER A 66 -4.94 5.69 -10.12
C SER A 66 -5.71 5.53 -8.82
N GLU A 67 -5.18 6.10 -7.74
CA GLU A 67 -5.99 6.98 -6.96
C GLU A 67 -6.62 7.89 -8.02
N GLU A 68 -7.64 7.39 -8.73
CA GLU A 68 -8.74 8.15 -9.25
C GLU A 68 -9.03 8.99 -8.03
N PRO A 69 -8.60 10.27 -8.01
CA PRO A 69 -8.68 11.05 -6.80
C PRO A 69 -10.14 10.91 -6.41
N SER A 70 -10.41 10.31 -5.24
CA SER A 70 -11.77 9.89 -4.85
C SER A 70 -12.71 10.99 -5.30
N LYS A 71 -13.76 10.77 -6.11
CA LYS A 71 -14.50 11.85 -6.84
C LYS A 71 -14.51 13.22 -6.13
N LYS A 72 -14.74 13.22 -4.81
CA LYS A 72 -14.54 14.34 -3.87
C LYS A 72 -13.24 15.16 -4.05
N LYS A 73 -12.07 14.55 -4.09
CA LYS A 73 -10.75 15.17 -4.30
C LYS A 73 -10.65 15.81 -5.70
N GLN A 74 -11.18 15.17 -6.76
CA GLN A 74 -11.26 15.80 -8.09
C GLN A 74 -12.18 17.04 -8.07
N ILE A 75 -13.33 16.95 -7.40
CA ILE A 75 -14.27 18.07 -7.24
C ILE A 75 -13.60 19.22 -6.47
N LEU A 76 -12.86 18.91 -5.40
CA LEU A 76 -12.12 19.91 -4.62
C LEU A 76 -10.99 20.58 -5.41
N ASP A 77 -10.25 19.82 -6.23
CA ASP A 77 -9.21 20.38 -7.12
C ASP A 77 -9.81 21.29 -8.20
N LYS A 78 -10.96 20.91 -8.79
CA LYS A 78 -11.71 21.75 -9.74
C LYS A 78 -12.25 23.02 -9.11
N LEU A 79 -12.72 22.94 -7.85
CA LEU A 79 -13.16 24.12 -7.11
C LEU A 79 -11.98 25.06 -6.81
N ASN A 80 -10.83 24.50 -6.42
CA ASN A 80 -9.63 25.27 -6.07
C ASN A 80 -8.95 25.93 -7.29
N SER A 81 -9.07 25.30 -8.46
CA SER A 81 -8.61 25.86 -9.74
C SER A 81 -9.62 26.82 -10.39
N GLY A 82 -10.84 26.91 -9.85
CA GLY A 82 -11.91 27.77 -10.37
C GLY A 82 -12.62 27.22 -11.61
N GLU A 83 -12.44 25.94 -11.92
CA GLU A 83 -13.11 25.27 -13.04
C GLU A 83 -14.60 25.00 -12.77
N ILE A 84 -15.00 24.93 -11.49
CA ILE A 84 -16.40 24.80 -11.06
C ILE A 84 -16.71 25.81 -9.96
N SER A 85 -17.98 26.18 -9.85
CA SER A 85 -18.48 27.02 -8.77
C SER A 85 -18.68 26.23 -7.46
N VAL A 86 -18.80 26.96 -6.34
CA VAL A 86 -19.09 26.37 -5.02
C VAL A 86 -20.41 25.59 -5.05
N ASP A 87 -21.44 26.12 -5.72
CA ASP A 87 -22.74 25.47 -5.84
C ASP A 87 -22.67 24.16 -6.64
N GLU A 88 -21.96 24.15 -7.77
CA GLU A 88 -21.72 22.93 -8.57
C GLU A 88 -20.92 21.87 -7.79
N ALA A 89 -19.95 22.29 -6.99
CA ALA A 89 -19.20 21.37 -6.14
C ALA A 89 -20.09 20.71 -5.07
N ILE A 90 -21.07 21.44 -4.52
CA ILE A 90 -22.02 20.91 -3.52
C ILE A 90 -22.95 19.87 -4.14
N GLU A 91 -23.46 20.12 -5.35
CA GLU A 91 -24.30 19.15 -6.08
C GLU A 91 -23.53 17.86 -6.38
N LEU A 92 -22.30 17.97 -6.91
CA LEU A 92 -21.45 16.82 -7.25
C LEU A 92 -20.98 16.01 -6.03
N LEU A 93 -20.99 16.59 -4.82
CA LEU A 93 -20.62 15.91 -3.57
C LEU A 93 -21.79 15.22 -2.87
N SER A 94 -23.03 15.57 -3.25
CA SER A 94 -24.28 15.09 -2.64
C SER A 94 -24.90 13.88 -3.36
N GLU A 95 -24.32 13.48 -4.49
CA GLU A 95 -24.62 12.25 -5.26
C GLU A 95 -23.71 11.07 -4.83
#